data_AF-A0A0B8Q2Q4-F1
#
_entry.id   AF-A0A0B8Q2Q4-F1
#
_cell.length_a   1.000
_cell.length_b   1.000
_cell.length_c   1.000
_cell.angle_alpha   90.00
_cell.angle_beta   90.00
_cell.angle_gamma   90.00
#
_symmetry.space_group_name_H-M   'P 1'
#
loop_
_entity.id
_entity.type
_entity.pdbx_description
1 polymer ?
#
loop_
_entity_poly.entity_id
_entity_poly.type
_entity_poly.pdbx_seq_one_letter_code
_entity_poly.pdbx_strand_id
1 'polypeptide(L)'
;MAIGLPWPVLGHHDGLRLFYPCYRYRAYLVPACIYLLFIGETGWAIFLLVWSVAIVGSIDNILRPLLMQGSAGMSTLMIFFSLLGGLHVFGLIGLIYGPLIFAITLVLFNMYEEEFKDFLDQQDQR
;
A
#
# COMPACT_ATOMS: atom_id res chain seq x y z
N MET A 1 -21.05 17.36 -23.57
CA MET A 1 -22.15 16.60 -24.18
C MET A 1 -21.96 15.15 -23.77
N ALA A 2 -22.88 14.64 -22.96
CA ALA A 2 -22.80 13.36 -22.27
C ALA A 2 -22.80 12.18 -23.26
N ILE A 3 -21.78 11.34 -23.19
CA ILE A 3 -21.79 10.04 -23.87
C ILE A 3 -22.02 9.00 -22.77
N GLY A 4 -23.29 8.64 -22.58
CA GLY A 4 -23.74 7.59 -21.67
C GLY A 4 -23.38 6.20 -22.17
N LEU A 5 -22.08 5.88 -22.20
CA LEU A 5 -21.63 4.53 -22.49
C LEU A 5 -21.76 3.67 -21.22
N PRO A 6 -22.46 2.52 -21.27
CA PRO A 6 -22.59 1.64 -20.13
C PRO A 6 -21.21 1.08 -19.74
N TRP A 7 -20.95 1.05 -18.44
CA TRP A 7 -19.69 0.65 -17.79
C TRP A 7 -19.05 -0.68 -18.27
N PRO A 8 -19.76 -1.64 -18.89
CA PRO A 8 -19.13 -2.84 -19.45
C PRO A 8 -18.31 -2.64 -20.75
N VAL A 9 -18.51 -1.56 -21.51
CA VAL A 9 -17.88 -1.40 -22.85
C VAL A 9 -16.47 -0.79 -22.80
N LEU A 10 -16.16 0.06 -21.83
CA LEU A 10 -14.79 0.57 -21.60
C LEU A 10 -13.92 -0.38 -20.74
N GLY A 11 -14.54 -1.36 -20.08
CA GLY A 11 -13.88 -2.22 -19.10
C GLY A 11 -12.86 -3.24 -19.65
N HIS A 12 -12.84 -3.49 -20.97
CA HIS A 12 -11.93 -4.51 -21.53
C HIS A 12 -10.51 -3.99 -21.76
N HIS A 13 -10.34 -2.71 -22.08
CA HIS A 13 -9.01 -2.14 -22.36
C HIS A 13 -8.35 -1.53 -21.11
N ASP A 14 -9.14 -0.98 -20.19
CA ASP A 14 -8.62 -0.32 -18.99
C ASP A 14 -8.41 -1.29 -17.82
N GLY A 15 -9.15 -2.41 -17.76
CA GLY A 15 -8.98 -3.45 -16.73
C GLY A 15 -7.64 -4.19 -16.82
N LEU A 16 -7.13 -4.40 -18.05
CA LEU A 16 -5.83 -5.05 -18.30
C LEU A 16 -4.63 -4.10 -18.05
N ARG A 17 -4.83 -2.77 -18.18
CA ARG A 17 -3.79 -1.77 -17.88
C ARG A 17 -3.43 -1.70 -16.40
N LEU A 18 -4.36 -2.03 -15.50
CA LEU A 18 -4.12 -2.11 -14.05
C LEU A 18 -3.25 -3.33 -13.65
N PHE A 19 -3.20 -4.38 -14.48
CA PHE A 19 -2.35 -5.56 -14.25
C PHE A 19 -0.91 -5.38 -14.78
N TYR A 20 -0.73 -4.48 -15.75
CA TYR A 20 0.55 -4.17 -16.39
C TYR A 20 1.67 -3.67 -15.45
N PRO A 21 1.43 -2.81 -14.44
CA PRO A 21 2.50 -2.33 -13.56
C PRO A 21 3.06 -3.43 -12.62
N CYS A 22 2.24 -4.33 -12.09
CA CYS A 22 2.72 -5.41 -11.20
C CYS A 22 3.49 -6.52 -11.95
N TYR A 23 3.18 -6.74 -13.22
CA TYR A 23 3.91 -7.71 -14.04
C TYR A 23 5.26 -7.17 -14.51
N ARG A 24 5.34 -5.85 -14.75
CA ARG A 24 6.52 -5.23 -15.36
C ARG A 24 7.76 -5.27 -14.47
N TYR A 25 7.67 -5.02 -13.16
CA TYR A 25 8.85 -5.05 -12.28
C TYR A 25 9.41 -6.47 -12.08
N ARG A 26 8.54 -7.48 -12.02
CA ARG A 26 8.93 -8.90 -11.89
C ARG A 26 9.63 -9.44 -13.14
N ALA A 27 9.28 -8.93 -14.32
CA ALA A 27 9.85 -9.39 -15.58
C ALA A 27 11.34 -9.03 -15.77
N TYR A 28 11.83 -7.93 -15.17
CA TYR A 28 13.24 -7.52 -15.28
C TYR A 28 14.18 -8.24 -14.30
N LEU A 29 13.67 -8.69 -13.16
CA LEU A 29 14.47 -9.39 -12.15
C LEU A 29 14.82 -10.83 -12.52
N VAL A 30 13.93 -11.50 -13.24
CA VAL A 30 14.13 -12.89 -13.71
C VAL A 30 15.39 -13.03 -14.59
N PRO A 31 15.62 -12.21 -15.64
CA PRO A 31 16.84 -12.30 -16.44
C PRO A 31 18.10 -11.88 -15.65
N ALA A 32 17.99 -11.00 -14.66
CA ALA A 32 19.12 -10.62 -13.81
C ALA A 32 19.58 -11.77 -12.88
N CYS A 33 18.63 -12.50 -12.27
CA CYS A 33 18.94 -13.71 -11.49
C CYS A 33 19.54 -14.82 -12.36
N ILE A 34 19.05 -14.97 -13.60
CA ILE A 34 19.58 -15.95 -14.57
C ILE A 34 21.01 -15.58 -14.98
N TYR A 35 21.29 -14.30 -15.25
CA TYR A 35 22.62 -13.83 -15.61
C TYR A 35 23.65 -14.06 -14.49
N LEU A 36 23.26 -13.85 -13.23
CA LEU A 36 24.12 -14.12 -12.07
C LEU A 36 24.43 -15.60 -11.87
N LEU A 37 23.46 -16.48 -12.17
CA LEU A 37 23.66 -17.93 -12.20
C LEU A 37 24.68 -18.36 -13.26
N PHE A 38 24.73 -17.67 -14.40
CA PHE A 38 25.72 -17.92 -15.47
C PHE A 38 27.15 -17.50 -15.08
N ILE A 39 27.31 -16.56 -14.13
CA ILE A 39 28.61 -16.09 -13.65
C ILE A 39 29.21 -17.00 -12.55
N GLY A 40 28.44 -17.99 -12.05
CA GLY A 40 28.91 -18.99 -11.08
C GLY A 40 28.87 -18.53 -9.61
N GLU A 41 28.40 -17.32 -9.34
CA GLU A 41 28.27 -16.72 -8.01
C GLU A 41 26.92 -17.10 -7.36
N THR A 42 26.77 -18.38 -7.00
CA THR A 42 25.52 -18.96 -6.51
C THR A 42 25.03 -18.33 -5.20
N GLY A 43 25.95 -17.89 -4.34
CA GLY A 43 25.61 -17.23 -3.07
C GLY A 43 24.91 -15.89 -3.27
N TRP A 44 25.44 -15.06 -4.17
CA TRP A 44 24.83 -13.78 -4.53
C TRP A 44 23.53 -13.95 -5.29
N ALA A 45 23.41 -14.98 -6.12
CA ALA A 45 22.18 -15.29 -6.83
C ALA A 45 21.04 -15.64 -5.86
N ILE A 46 21.31 -16.49 -4.86
CA ILE A 46 20.33 -16.87 -3.83
C ILE A 46 19.97 -15.66 -2.96
N PHE A 47 20.96 -14.87 -2.53
CA PHE A 47 20.73 -13.65 -1.76
C PHE A 47 19.83 -12.66 -2.51
N LEU A 48 20.12 -12.39 -3.79
CA LEU A 48 19.32 -11.48 -4.61
C LEU A 48 17.90 -12.01 -4.83
N LEU A 49 17.73 -13.30 -5.06
CA LEU A 49 16.42 -13.92 -5.22
C LEU A 49 15.57 -13.74 -3.94
N VAL A 50 16.16 -14.05 -2.79
CA VAL A 50 15.50 -13.91 -1.48
C VAL A 50 15.21 -12.44 -1.16
N TRP A 51 16.18 -11.54 -1.34
CA TRP A 51 16.02 -10.10 -1.10
C TRP A 51 14.92 -9.49 -1.96
N SER A 52 14.91 -9.83 -3.24
CA SER A 52 13.93 -9.32 -4.19
C SER A 52 12.52 -9.84 -3.94
N VAL A 53 12.37 -11.11 -3.59
CA VAL A 53 11.03 -11.67 -3.29
C VAL A 53 10.52 -11.17 -1.94
N ALA A 54 11.38 -11.17 -0.91
CA ALA A 54 10.97 -10.88 0.46
C ALA A 54 10.81 -9.39 0.74
N ILE A 55 11.67 -8.52 0.19
CA ILE A 55 11.67 -7.08 0.51
C ILE A 55 11.07 -6.27 -0.63
N VAL A 56 11.59 -6.42 -1.85
CA VAL A 56 11.09 -5.63 -3.01
C VAL A 56 9.64 -6.03 -3.33
N GLY A 57 9.33 -7.33 -3.33
CA GLY A 57 7.97 -7.82 -3.50
C GLY A 57 6.99 -7.38 -2.40
N SER A 58 7.46 -7.27 -1.16
CA SER A 58 6.61 -6.82 -0.04
C SER A 58 6.31 -5.31 -0.11
N ILE A 59 7.28 -4.49 -0.48
CA ILE A 59 7.15 -3.03 -0.56
C ILE A 59 6.12 -2.63 -1.63
N ASP A 60 6.24 -3.17 -2.85
CA ASP A 60 5.32 -2.83 -3.95
C ASP A 60 3.88 -3.33 -3.72
N ASN A 61 3.71 -4.42 -2.94
CA ASN A 61 2.40 -4.97 -2.59
C ASN A 61 1.74 -4.25 -1.38
N ILE A 62 2.52 -3.62 -0.50
CA ILE A 62 2.02 -2.93 0.72
C ILE A 62 1.77 -1.44 0.49
N LEU A 63 2.62 -0.74 -0.29
CA LEU A 63 2.45 0.70 -0.51
C LEU A 63 1.23 1.05 -1.35
N ARG A 64 0.82 0.18 -2.28
CA ARG A 64 -0.25 0.49 -3.23
C ARG A 64 -1.66 0.47 -2.57
N PRO A 65 -2.01 -0.48 -1.70
CA PRO A 65 -3.22 -0.39 -0.88
C PRO A 65 -3.19 0.77 0.13
N LEU A 66 -2.03 1.06 0.72
CA LEU A 66 -1.87 2.14 1.70
C LEU A 66 -2.11 3.53 1.08
N LEU A 67 -1.71 3.73 -0.18
CA LEU A 67 -1.85 5.01 -0.91
C LEU A 67 -3.22 5.19 -1.58
N MET A 68 -4.04 4.13 -1.68
CA MET A 68 -5.42 4.21 -2.16
C MET A 68 -6.46 4.34 -1.04
N GLN A 69 -6.04 4.33 0.24
CA GLN A 69 -6.85 4.72 1.42
C GLN A 69 -7.02 6.25 1.54
N GLY A 70 -7.22 6.94 0.41
CA GLY A 70 -7.44 8.38 0.34
C GLY A 70 -8.84 8.81 0.82
N SER A 71 -9.25 8.42 2.02
CA SER A 71 -10.42 9.01 2.68
C SER A 71 -10.38 9.00 4.21
N ALA A 72 -9.23 8.71 4.83
CA ALA A 72 -9.04 9.03 6.25
C ALA A 72 -8.31 10.37 6.34
N GLY A 73 -8.96 11.39 6.92
CA GLY A 73 -8.45 12.75 7.11
C GLY A 73 -7.25 12.83 8.07
N MET A 74 -6.15 12.14 7.78
CA MET A 74 -4.90 12.24 8.53
C MET A 74 -4.34 13.66 8.40
N SER A 75 -4.48 14.44 9.46
CA SER A 75 -3.79 15.72 9.59
C SER A 75 -2.27 15.51 9.64
N THR A 76 -1.50 16.48 9.16
CA THR A 76 -0.02 16.49 9.21
C THR A 76 0.52 16.23 10.62
N LEU A 77 -0.19 16.71 11.65
CA LEU A 77 0.17 16.47 13.04
C LEU A 77 0.08 14.98 13.42
N MET A 78 -0.95 14.27 12.93
CA MET A 78 -1.11 12.83 13.19
C MET A 78 0.03 12.04 12.58
N ILE A 79 0.47 12.39 11.36
CA ILE A 79 1.63 11.77 10.72
C ILE A 79 2.90 12.04 11.52
N PHE A 80 3.08 13.27 12.02
CA PHE A 80 4.24 13.63 12.84
C PHE A 80 4.31 12.83 14.14
N PHE A 81 3.21 12.75 14.89
CA PHE A 81 3.15 11.94 16.10
C PHE A 81 3.31 10.46 15.82
N SER A 82 2.73 9.99 14.73
CA SER A 82 2.84 8.62 14.27
C SER A 82 4.29 8.24 13.93
N LEU A 83 5.05 9.14 13.29
CA LEU A 83 6.47 8.95 13.01
C LEU A 83 7.33 8.99 14.28
N LEU A 84 7.10 9.95 15.17
CA LEU A 84 7.84 10.05 16.43
C LEU A 84 7.57 8.84 17.35
N GLY A 85 6.31 8.44 17.47
CA GLY A 85 5.91 7.26 18.24
C GLY A 85 6.44 5.97 17.61
N GLY A 86 6.36 5.84 16.30
CA GLY A 86 6.93 4.71 15.57
C GLY A 86 8.44 4.61 15.77
N LEU A 87 9.15 5.73 15.62
CA LEU A 87 10.60 5.80 15.84
C LEU A 87 11.00 5.45 17.28
N HIS A 88 10.20 5.87 18.27
CA HIS A 88 10.46 5.57 19.67
C HIS A 88 10.26 4.09 20.01
N VAL A 89 9.18 3.48 19.51
CA VAL A 89 8.80 2.10 19.85
C VAL A 89 9.57 1.06 19.01
N PHE A 90 9.75 1.32 17.72
CA PHE A 90 10.32 0.35 16.77
C PHE A 90 11.67 0.78 16.19
N GLY A 91 12.23 1.92 16.60
CA GLY A 91 13.47 2.45 16.04
C GLY A 91 13.31 2.86 14.57
N LEU A 92 14.38 2.77 13.79
CA LEU A 92 14.41 3.29 12.41
C LEU A 92 13.33 2.70 11.49
N ILE A 93 12.98 1.42 11.70
CA ILE A 93 11.93 0.74 10.92
C ILE A 93 10.52 1.23 11.28
N GLY A 94 10.38 1.83 12.45
CA GLY A 94 9.17 2.45 12.95
C GLY A 94 8.69 3.66 12.16
N LEU A 95 9.56 4.27 11.33
CA LEU A 95 9.15 5.32 10.40
C LEU A 95 8.17 4.82 9.33
N ILE A 96 8.19 3.51 9.01
CA ILE A 96 7.25 2.88 8.08
C ILE A 96 6.03 2.36 8.85
N TYR A 97 6.26 1.66 9.96
CA TYR A 97 5.17 1.05 10.73
C TYR A 97 4.30 2.07 11.47
N GLY A 98 4.86 3.20 11.91
CA GLY A 98 4.11 4.25 12.60
C GLY A 98 2.93 4.74 11.76
N PRO A 99 3.16 5.35 10.58
CA PRO A 99 2.10 5.88 9.73
C PRO A 99 1.12 4.81 9.29
N LEU A 100 1.62 3.60 9.03
CA LEU A 100 0.80 2.45 8.65
C LEU A 100 -0.23 2.10 9.75
N ILE A 101 0.22 1.95 11.00
CA ILE A 101 -0.67 1.60 12.12
C ILE A 101 -1.70 2.72 12.34
N PHE A 102 -1.25 3.98 12.32
CA PHE A 102 -2.10 5.14 12.59
C PHE A 102 -3.14 5.38 11.49
N ALA A 103 -2.78 5.16 10.22
CA ALA A 103 -3.70 5.21 9.09
C ALA A 103 -4.82 4.16 9.24
N ILE A 104 -4.47 2.93 9.60
CA ILE A 104 -5.45 1.85 9.82
C ILE A 104 -6.38 2.20 10.99
N THR A 105 -5.84 2.74 12.08
CA THR A 105 -6.64 3.19 13.22
C THR A 105 -7.66 4.26 12.81
N LEU A 106 -7.28 5.24 12.00
CA LEU A 106 -8.18 6.30 11.55
C LEU A 106 -9.24 5.80 10.57
N VAL A 107 -8.89 4.86 9.70
CA VAL A 107 -9.88 4.17 8.86
C VAL A 107 -10.91 3.46 9.73
N LEU A 108 -10.49 2.78 10.80
CA LEU A 108 -11.40 2.12 11.73
C LEU A 108 -12.32 3.10 12.45
N PHE A 109 -11.79 4.26 12.88
CA PHE A 109 -12.62 5.31 13.48
C PHE A 109 -13.64 5.88 12.49
N ASN A 110 -13.23 6.16 11.25
CA ASN A 110 -14.16 6.64 10.22
C ASN A 110 -15.29 5.64 9.96
N MET A 111 -14.96 4.34 9.88
CA MET A 111 -15.98 3.30 9.73
C MET A 111 -16.93 3.22 10.93
N TYR A 112 -16.42 3.41 12.15
CA TYR A 112 -17.27 3.42 13.35
C TYR A 112 -18.20 4.63 13.37
N GLU A 113 -17.71 5.82 13.04
CA GLU A 113 -18.52 7.03 12.95
C GLU A 113 -19.63 6.91 11.89
N GLU A 114 -19.32 6.30 10.75
CA GLU A 114 -20.30 6.07 9.69
C GLU A 114 -21.43 5.12 10.14
N GLU A 115 -21.09 4.04 10.85
CA GLU A 115 -22.06 3.05 11.34
C GLU A 115 -22.93 3.60 12.50
N PHE A 116 -22.33 4.32 13.44
CA PHE A 116 -23.03 4.82 14.63
C PHE A 116 -23.58 6.24 14.48
N LYS A 117 -23.57 6.79 13.26
CA LYS A 117 -23.97 8.16 12.97
C LYS A 117 -25.34 8.52 13.56
N ASP A 118 -26.33 7.64 13.42
CA ASP A 118 -27.69 7.86 13.92
C ASP A 118 -27.77 7.96 15.46
N PHE A 119 -26.91 7.24 16.18
CA PHE A 119 -26.83 7.30 17.64
C PHE A 119 -26.02 8.52 18.10
N LEU A 120 -24.93 8.85 17.38
CA LEU A 120 -24.10 10.02 17.65
C LEU A 120 -24.89 11.32 17.42
N ASP A 121 -25.66 11.41 16.35
CA ASP A 121 -26.51 12.58 16.04
C ASP A 121 -27.60 12.80 17.10
N GLN A 122 -28.13 11.75 17.73
CA GLN A 122 -29.09 11.87 18.85
C GLN A 122 -28.46 12.35 20.16
N GLN A 123 -27.17 12.07 20.38
CA GLN A 123 -26.43 12.54 21.55
C GLN A 123 -25.91 13.97 21.36
N ASP A 124 -25.47 14.32 20.15
CA ASP A 124 -24.98 15.67 19.82
C ASP A 124 -26.10 16.74 19.88
N GLN A 125 -27.37 16.31 19.72
CA GLN A 125 -28.54 17.17 19.89
C GLN A 125 -29.03 17.33 21.35
N ARG A 126 -28.32 16.80 22.35
CA ARG A 126 -28.63 17.00 23.78
C ARG A 126 -27.61 17.87 24.48
#